data_AF-A0A9D7S0E4-F1
#
_entry.id   AF-A0A9D7S0E4-F1
#
_cell.length_a   1.000
_cell.length_b   1.000
_cell.length_c   1.000
_cell.angle_alpha   90.00
_cell.angle_beta   90.00
_cell.angle_gamma   90.00
#
_symmetry.space_group_name_H-M   'P 1'
#
loop_
_entity.id
_entity.type
_entity.pdbx_description
1 polymer ?
#
loop_
_entity_poly.entity_id
_entity_poly.type
_entity_poly.pdbx_seq_one_letter_code
_entity_poly.pdbx_strand_id
1 'polypeptide(L)'
;MCTTKWLAMSGMLLLSTAQAATTGRVIVDQIADPDRHREAVRTELALTQAFAFPRDWVSEETRWSVLVVPAAVDLSGLRASRDPESWVSSFVRDDKAIGLRFMLDTDGDVVEMYVHDRGKLQLGASGTMGHAHSARIEGNRLRGHYLNFGDLFGSSPVIDLQFDAELWQAPKATPLPADGGAPGAAYLALVKAVQAGDRAGILALQPKDRPQPSDAEFARMLPMMQATMPKKPQINGGKQFGDSAILSIVDGNAKEPASAELRREGDRWVMVRASSGVDRAADARHRQPSRKPRLTCVRRS
;
A
#
# COMPACT_ATOMS: atom_id res chain seq x y z
N MET A 1 -31.56 -23.69 -56.11
CA MET A 1 -30.34 -23.46 -55.28
C MET A 1 -30.33 -22.00 -54.87
N CYS A 2 -30.68 -21.71 -53.62
CA CYS A 2 -30.76 -20.34 -53.10
C CYS A 2 -29.94 -20.30 -51.81
N THR A 3 -28.77 -19.65 -51.86
CA THR A 3 -27.82 -19.56 -50.74
C THR A 3 -28.01 -18.24 -50.00
N THR A 4 -28.66 -18.31 -48.85
CA THR A 4 -28.83 -17.19 -47.92
C THR A 4 -27.56 -17.01 -47.10
N LYS A 5 -26.82 -15.91 -47.34
CA LYS A 5 -25.69 -15.48 -46.51
C LYS A 5 -26.21 -14.77 -45.25
N TRP A 6 -25.92 -15.33 -44.08
CA TRP A 6 -26.06 -14.65 -42.80
C TRP A 6 -24.84 -13.75 -42.57
N LEU A 7 -25.03 -12.43 -42.57
CA LEU A 7 -24.09 -11.48 -42.00
C LEU A 7 -24.36 -11.36 -40.50
N ALA A 8 -23.47 -11.89 -39.67
CA ALA A 8 -23.44 -11.59 -38.24
C ALA A 8 -22.70 -10.25 -38.05
N MET A 9 -23.45 -9.17 -37.80
CA MET A 9 -22.89 -7.93 -37.28
C MET A 9 -22.58 -8.11 -35.80
N SER A 10 -21.31 -8.29 -35.46
CA SER A 10 -20.82 -8.14 -34.10
C SER A 10 -20.93 -6.66 -33.70
N GLY A 11 -21.98 -6.34 -32.95
CA GLY A 11 -22.12 -5.05 -32.27
C GLY A 11 -21.04 -4.92 -31.20
N MET A 12 -20.01 -4.14 -31.49
CA MET A 12 -18.99 -3.75 -30.52
C MET A 12 -19.66 -2.77 -29.54
N LEU A 13 -20.13 -3.29 -28.41
CA LEU A 13 -20.65 -2.50 -27.30
C LEU A 13 -19.47 -1.72 -26.68
N LEU A 14 -19.24 -0.49 -27.17
CA LEU A 14 -18.44 0.51 -26.48
C LEU A 14 -19.24 0.95 -25.24
N LEU A 15 -19.08 0.22 -24.13
CA LEU A 15 -19.44 0.69 -22.80
C LEU A 15 -18.58 1.91 -22.50
N SER A 16 -19.09 3.09 -22.84
CA SER A 16 -18.60 4.36 -22.30
C SER A 16 -18.91 4.35 -20.81
N THR A 17 -17.96 3.88 -20.00
CA THR A 17 -17.99 4.10 -18.55
C THR A 17 -17.72 5.57 -18.34
N ALA A 18 -18.76 6.39 -18.30
CA ALA A 18 -18.67 7.76 -17.81
C ALA A 18 -18.06 7.69 -16.40
N GLN A 19 -16.78 8.02 -16.31
CA GLN A 19 -16.03 8.03 -15.07
C GLN A 19 -16.63 9.17 -14.25
N ALA A 20 -17.49 8.84 -13.28
CA ALA A 20 -17.97 9.84 -12.35
C ALA A 20 -16.74 10.52 -11.72
N ALA A 21 -16.70 11.84 -11.87
CA ALA A 21 -15.51 12.63 -11.59
C ALA A 21 -15.41 12.85 -10.09
N THR A 22 -14.23 12.60 -9.52
CA THR A 22 -13.89 13.18 -8.23
C THR A 22 -13.88 14.69 -8.38
N THR A 23 -14.64 15.38 -7.54
CA THR A 23 -14.79 16.83 -7.59
C THR A 23 -14.71 17.39 -6.18
N GLY A 24 -13.98 18.48 -6.02
CA GLY A 24 -13.84 19.11 -4.74
C GLY A 24 -12.67 20.08 -4.71
N ARG A 25 -12.54 20.76 -3.59
CA ARG A 25 -11.43 21.67 -3.32
C ARG A 25 -10.76 21.27 -2.02
N VAL A 26 -9.45 21.27 -2.06
CA VAL A 26 -8.61 21.20 -0.87
C VAL A 26 -7.86 22.50 -0.81
N ILE A 27 -8.18 23.33 0.17
CA ILE A 27 -7.46 24.57 0.46
C ILE A 27 -6.73 24.33 1.77
N VAL A 28 -5.44 24.65 1.82
CA VAL A 28 -4.70 24.65 3.08
C VAL A 28 -4.08 26.02 3.27
N ASP A 29 -4.49 26.67 4.35
CA ASP A 29 -3.86 27.88 4.87
C ASP A 29 -2.94 27.47 6.04
N GLN A 30 -1.62 27.49 5.82
CA GLN A 30 -0.61 27.28 6.84
C GLN A 30 -0.12 28.64 7.35
N ILE A 31 -0.17 28.84 8.66
CA ILE A 31 0.39 30.03 9.31
C ILE A 31 1.90 29.79 9.52
N ALA A 32 2.70 30.88 9.44
CA ALA A 32 4.11 30.81 9.78
C ALA A 32 4.31 30.39 11.24
N ASP A 33 5.20 29.42 11.47
CA ASP A 33 5.57 28.93 12.80
C ASP A 33 7.10 28.83 12.86
N PRO A 34 7.79 29.82 13.47
CA PRO A 34 9.25 29.85 13.51
C PRO A 34 9.83 28.72 14.36
N ASP A 35 9.13 28.25 15.39
CA ASP A 35 9.58 27.16 16.26
C ASP A 35 9.61 25.82 15.51
N ARG A 36 8.79 25.70 14.47
CA ARG A 36 8.72 24.53 13.58
C ARG A 36 9.40 24.75 12.23
N HIS A 37 10.07 25.88 12.03
CA HIS A 37 10.64 26.30 10.75
C HIS A 37 9.63 26.25 9.58
N ARG A 38 8.39 26.68 9.83
CA ARG A 38 7.31 26.72 8.83
C ARG A 38 7.08 28.13 8.34
N GLU A 39 6.98 28.28 7.03
CA GLU A 39 6.57 29.53 6.38
C GLU A 39 5.05 29.58 6.19
N ALA A 40 4.50 30.78 6.06
CA ALA A 40 3.10 30.95 5.70
C ALA A 40 2.88 30.50 4.25
N VAL A 41 1.97 29.56 4.03
CA VAL A 41 1.68 28.99 2.71
C VAL A 41 0.18 28.85 2.55
N ARG A 42 -0.35 29.34 1.43
CA ARG A 42 -1.71 29.01 0.97
C ARG A 42 -1.59 28.16 -0.28
N THR A 43 -2.20 26.98 -0.27
CA THR A 43 -2.30 26.13 -1.46
C THR A 43 -3.74 25.74 -1.72
N GLU A 44 -4.10 25.65 -3.00
CA GLU A 44 -5.38 25.15 -3.47
C GLU A 44 -5.12 24.02 -4.47
N LEU A 45 -5.62 22.83 -4.16
CA LEU A 45 -5.36 21.62 -4.93
C LEU A 45 -6.59 21.28 -5.78
N ALA A 46 -6.41 21.28 -7.10
CA ALA A 46 -7.40 20.80 -8.06
C ALA A 46 -7.28 19.28 -8.23
N LEU A 47 -7.93 18.53 -7.33
CA LEU A 47 -7.87 17.07 -7.27
C LEU A 47 -9.06 16.46 -8.04
N THR A 48 -8.78 15.53 -8.96
CA THR A 48 -9.79 15.06 -9.94
C THR A 48 -9.77 13.55 -10.19
N GLN A 49 -8.76 12.83 -9.68
CA GLN A 49 -8.70 11.38 -9.72
C GLN A 49 -8.58 10.83 -8.30
N ALA A 50 -9.35 9.80 -7.96
CA ALA A 50 -9.28 9.13 -6.66
C ALA A 50 -9.06 7.63 -6.81
N PHE A 51 -8.28 7.06 -5.90
CA PHE A 51 -7.96 5.64 -5.81
C PHE A 51 -8.07 5.20 -4.36
N ALA A 52 -8.60 4.01 -4.13
CA ALA A 52 -8.79 3.46 -2.81
C ALA A 52 -8.15 2.08 -2.71
N PHE A 53 -7.33 1.89 -1.68
CA PHE A 53 -6.57 0.67 -1.45
C PHE A 53 -6.96 0.11 -0.09
N PRO A 54 -7.27 -1.21 0.02
CA PRO A 54 -7.50 -1.82 1.30
C PRO A 54 -6.18 -1.85 2.09
N ARG A 55 -6.23 -1.44 3.37
CA ARG A 55 -5.16 -1.57 4.35
C ARG A 55 -5.39 -2.86 5.15
N ASP A 56 -5.43 -3.99 4.45
CA ASP A 56 -5.71 -5.32 5.02
C ASP A 56 -4.51 -5.96 5.74
N TRP A 57 -3.34 -5.34 5.63
CA TRP A 57 -2.08 -5.85 6.20
C TRP A 57 -1.82 -5.56 7.68
N VAL A 58 -2.57 -4.64 8.31
CA VAL A 58 -2.29 -4.19 9.70
C VAL A 58 -3.37 -4.61 10.71
N SER A 59 -4.59 -4.91 10.26
CA SER A 59 -5.73 -5.30 11.11
C SER A 59 -6.76 -6.16 10.39
N GLU A 60 -7.55 -6.93 11.14
CA GLU A 60 -8.76 -7.61 10.61
C GLU A 60 -9.84 -6.59 10.18
N GLU A 61 -9.77 -5.36 10.68
CA GLU A 61 -10.58 -4.25 10.21
C GLU A 61 -10.10 -3.81 8.82
N THR A 62 -11.01 -3.85 7.84
CA THR A 62 -10.73 -3.31 6.51
C THR A 62 -10.77 -1.78 6.59
N ARG A 63 -9.60 -1.16 6.64
CA ARG A 63 -9.44 0.28 6.43
C ARG A 63 -9.16 0.55 4.95
N TRP A 64 -9.49 1.75 4.49
CA TRP A 64 -9.27 2.17 3.10
C TRP A 64 -8.34 3.37 3.07
N SER A 65 -7.16 3.22 2.47
CA SER A 65 -6.34 4.39 2.12
C SER A 65 -6.86 4.97 0.81
N VAL A 66 -7.30 6.21 0.83
CA VAL A 66 -7.77 6.96 -0.34
C VAL A 66 -6.68 7.94 -0.75
N LEU A 67 -6.22 7.85 -1.99
CA LEU A 67 -5.35 8.84 -2.63
C LEU A 67 -6.19 9.65 -3.62
N VAL A 68 -6.07 10.98 -3.55
CA VAL A 68 -6.68 11.89 -4.50
C VAL A 68 -5.62 12.82 -5.10
N VAL A 69 -5.54 12.86 -6.42
CA VAL A 69 -4.51 13.56 -7.18
C VAL A 69 -5.10 14.35 -8.37
N PRO A 70 -4.36 15.31 -8.94
CA PRO A 70 -4.75 15.96 -10.19
C PRO A 70 -4.81 14.99 -11.39
N ALA A 71 -5.62 15.33 -12.41
CA ALA A 71 -5.75 14.58 -13.66
C ALA A 71 -4.42 14.39 -14.41
N ALA A 72 -3.49 15.34 -14.25
CA ALA A 72 -2.20 15.33 -14.92
C ALA A 72 -1.18 14.34 -14.34
N VAL A 73 -1.47 13.70 -13.19
CA VAL A 73 -0.56 12.71 -12.60
C VAL A 73 -0.55 11.44 -13.44
N ASP A 74 0.63 11.04 -13.92
CA ASP A 74 0.82 9.73 -14.55
C ASP A 74 0.77 8.62 -13.50
N LEU A 75 -0.23 7.76 -13.64
CA LEU A 75 -0.51 6.63 -12.76
C LEU A 75 -0.21 5.30 -13.43
N SER A 76 0.50 5.29 -14.55
CA SER A 76 1.00 4.07 -15.19
C SER A 76 1.82 3.23 -14.20
N GLY A 77 2.68 3.88 -13.41
CA GLY A 77 3.45 3.25 -12.34
C GLY A 77 2.59 2.69 -11.22
N LEU A 78 1.53 3.41 -10.82
CA LEU A 78 0.54 2.89 -9.87
C LEU A 78 -0.09 1.63 -10.44
N ARG A 79 -0.53 1.64 -11.72
CA ARG A 79 -1.21 0.51 -12.41
C ARG A 79 -0.34 -0.72 -12.56
N ALA A 80 0.97 -0.52 -12.62
CA ALA A 80 1.95 -1.58 -12.60
C ALA A 80 2.36 -2.01 -11.17
N SER A 81 1.99 -1.24 -10.14
CA SER A 81 2.41 -1.46 -8.75
C SER A 81 1.63 -2.60 -8.08
N ARG A 82 2.37 -3.43 -7.37
CA ARG A 82 1.85 -4.55 -6.54
C ARG A 82 1.55 -4.13 -5.12
N ASP A 83 2.20 -3.07 -4.67
CA ASP A 83 1.93 -2.39 -3.43
C ASP A 83 1.57 -0.95 -3.80
N PRO A 84 0.29 -0.73 -4.17
CA PRO A 84 -0.18 0.61 -4.50
C PRO A 84 0.09 1.60 -3.36
N GLU A 85 0.02 1.16 -2.09
CA GLU A 85 0.28 2.03 -0.94
C GLU A 85 1.76 2.45 -0.85
N SER A 86 2.71 1.53 -1.02
CA SER A 86 4.13 1.88 -1.09
C SER A 86 4.44 2.74 -2.31
N TRP A 87 3.83 2.46 -3.47
CA TRP A 87 3.99 3.33 -4.63
C TRP A 87 3.48 4.73 -4.35
N VAL A 88 2.29 4.86 -3.77
CA VAL A 88 1.71 6.15 -3.38
C VAL A 88 2.63 6.84 -2.39
N SER A 89 3.13 6.13 -1.39
CA SER A 89 4.06 6.66 -0.40
C SER A 89 5.36 7.18 -1.03
N SER A 90 5.94 6.44 -1.99
CA SER A 90 7.14 6.88 -2.73
C SER A 90 6.82 8.06 -3.66
N PHE A 91 5.75 7.97 -4.44
CA PHE A 91 5.29 9.05 -5.33
C PHE A 91 5.11 10.35 -4.56
N VAL A 92 4.52 10.26 -3.37
CA VAL A 92 4.28 11.35 -2.46
C VAL A 92 5.58 11.90 -1.84
N ARG A 93 6.52 11.02 -1.46
CA ARG A 93 7.77 11.38 -0.78
C ARG A 93 8.81 12.02 -1.70
N ASP A 94 8.78 11.76 -3.01
CA ASP A 94 9.79 12.26 -3.95
C ASP A 94 9.60 13.76 -4.33
N ASP A 95 9.02 14.56 -3.43
CA ASP A 95 8.83 16.03 -3.48
C ASP A 95 8.13 16.63 -4.71
N LYS A 96 7.58 15.78 -5.60
CA LYS A 96 6.91 16.21 -6.84
C LYS A 96 5.41 16.02 -6.82
N ALA A 97 4.87 15.37 -5.79
CA ALA A 97 3.45 15.07 -5.72
C ALA A 97 2.61 16.30 -5.36
N ILE A 98 1.45 16.38 -6.01
CA ILE A 98 0.30 17.15 -5.56
C ILE A 98 -0.76 16.12 -5.21
N GLY A 99 -1.25 16.11 -3.96
CA GLY A 99 -2.30 15.18 -3.58
C GLY A 99 -2.75 15.28 -2.14
N LEU A 100 -3.92 14.69 -1.90
CA LEU A 100 -4.47 14.40 -0.58
C LEU A 100 -4.52 12.88 -0.43
N ARG A 101 -3.89 12.35 0.62
CA ARG A 101 -4.06 10.97 1.07
C ARG A 101 -4.82 11.00 2.39
N PHE A 102 -5.81 10.13 2.55
CA PHE A 102 -6.44 9.92 3.84
C PHE A 102 -6.79 8.45 4.05
N MET A 103 -7.15 8.10 5.27
CA MET A 103 -7.56 6.74 5.62
C MET A 103 -8.92 6.74 6.26
N LEU A 104 -9.81 5.95 5.69
CA LEU A 104 -11.13 5.66 6.25
C LEU A 104 -11.06 4.37 7.05
N ASP A 105 -11.60 4.38 8.25
CA ASP A 105 -11.95 3.15 8.95
C ASP A 105 -13.30 2.59 8.49
N THR A 106 -13.79 1.57 9.19
CA THR A 106 -15.05 0.90 8.85
C THR A 106 -16.29 1.74 9.12
N ASP A 107 -16.17 2.73 10.00
CA ASP A 107 -17.27 3.64 10.36
C ASP A 107 -17.30 4.88 9.45
N GLY A 108 -16.26 5.07 8.62
CA GLY A 108 -16.12 6.20 7.72
C GLY A 108 -15.36 7.37 8.35
N ASP A 109 -14.77 7.19 9.53
CA ASP A 109 -13.94 8.21 10.14
C ASP A 109 -12.60 8.30 9.42
N VAL A 110 -12.11 9.52 9.26
CA VAL A 110 -10.79 9.80 8.70
C VAL A 110 -9.77 9.72 9.83
N VAL A 111 -8.97 8.66 9.85
CA VAL A 111 -8.05 8.33 10.96
C VAL A 111 -6.57 8.64 10.67
N GLU A 112 -6.23 8.87 9.40
CA GLU A 112 -4.94 9.43 8.96
C GLU A 112 -5.19 10.38 7.77
N MET A 113 -4.43 11.48 7.68
CA MET A 113 -4.50 12.43 6.58
C MET A 113 -3.13 13.03 6.27
N TYR A 114 -2.82 13.13 4.98
CA TYR A 114 -1.62 13.76 4.45
C TYR A 114 -1.94 14.64 3.24
N VAL A 115 -1.48 15.88 3.25
CA VAL A 115 -1.58 16.84 2.14
C VAL A 115 -0.19 17.17 1.63
N HIS A 116 -0.01 17.08 0.31
CA HIS A 116 1.25 17.32 -0.37
C HIS A 116 1.08 18.31 -1.52
N ASP A 117 1.98 19.30 -1.59
CA ASP A 117 2.07 20.25 -2.71
C ASP A 117 3.54 20.51 -3.08
N ARG A 118 4.14 19.64 -3.90
CA ARG A 118 5.45 19.83 -4.58
C ARG A 118 6.55 20.44 -3.70
N GLY A 119 6.73 19.93 -2.48
CA GLY A 119 7.71 20.43 -1.52
C GLY A 119 7.38 21.77 -0.85
N LYS A 120 6.31 22.47 -1.27
CA LYS A 120 5.81 23.71 -0.63
C LYS A 120 5.03 23.42 0.65
N LEU A 121 4.28 22.33 0.66
CA LEU A 121 3.47 21.91 1.80
C LEU A 121 3.58 20.41 2.00
N GLN A 122 3.85 20.02 3.24
CA GLN A 122 3.69 18.66 3.73
C GLN A 122 2.98 18.73 5.08
N LEU A 123 1.67 18.49 5.08
CA LEU A 123 0.85 18.44 6.28
C LEU A 123 0.45 17.00 6.52
N GLY A 124 0.69 16.48 7.72
CA GLY A 124 0.31 15.12 8.12
C GLY A 124 -0.28 15.10 9.51
N ALA A 125 -1.33 14.32 9.70
CA ALA A 125 -1.98 14.13 10.99
C ALA A 125 -2.52 12.70 11.12
N SER A 126 -2.61 12.23 12.37
CA SER A 126 -3.15 10.93 12.76
C SER A 126 -4.09 11.10 13.94
N GLY A 127 -5.10 10.24 14.06
CA GLY A 127 -6.24 10.41 14.98
C GLY A 127 -7.50 10.75 14.20
N THR A 128 -8.65 10.99 14.83
CA THR A 128 -9.88 11.32 14.09
C THR A 128 -9.81 12.76 13.58
N MET A 129 -9.71 12.95 12.26
CA MET A 129 -9.63 14.27 11.59
C MET A 129 -10.92 14.65 10.86
N GLY A 130 -12.00 13.92 11.10
CA GLY A 130 -13.30 14.16 10.48
C GLY A 130 -13.94 12.87 10.04
N HIS A 131 -14.99 13.00 9.22
CA HIS A 131 -15.81 11.89 8.80
C HIS A 131 -16.14 12.01 7.31
N ALA A 132 -16.05 10.91 6.57
CA ALA A 132 -16.48 10.84 5.19
C ALA A 132 -17.96 10.43 5.13
N HIS A 133 -18.83 11.40 4.86
CA HIS A 133 -20.26 11.19 4.76
C HIS A 133 -20.60 10.27 3.59
N SER A 134 -21.57 9.38 3.84
CA SER A 134 -22.09 8.44 2.84
C SER A 134 -21.02 7.55 2.19
N ALA A 135 -19.90 7.31 2.90
CA ALA A 135 -18.84 6.43 2.47
C ALA A 135 -19.38 5.01 2.23
N ARG A 136 -19.26 4.51 1.00
CA ARG A 136 -19.73 3.16 0.64
C ARG A 136 -19.05 2.62 -0.60
N ILE A 137 -19.05 1.29 -0.69
CA ILE A 137 -18.55 0.56 -1.86
C ILE A 137 -19.71 0.26 -2.81
N GLU A 138 -19.57 0.69 -4.07
CA GLU A 138 -20.50 0.40 -5.17
C GLU A 138 -19.72 -0.23 -6.33
N GLY A 139 -19.82 -1.56 -6.49
CA GLY A 139 -19.02 -2.29 -7.48
C GLY A 139 -17.52 -2.20 -7.16
N ASN A 140 -16.72 -1.72 -8.12
CA ASN A 140 -15.28 -1.52 -7.94
C ASN A 140 -14.93 -0.08 -7.52
N ARG A 141 -15.81 0.61 -6.78
CA ARG A 141 -15.60 2.02 -6.41
C ARG A 141 -15.96 2.30 -4.97
N LEU A 142 -15.15 3.11 -4.30
CA LEU A 142 -15.40 3.67 -2.97
C LEU A 142 -15.81 5.13 -3.13
N ARG A 143 -17.03 5.46 -2.72
CA ARG A 143 -17.64 6.77 -2.90
C ARG A 143 -17.95 7.40 -1.57
N GLY A 144 -17.81 8.72 -1.48
CA GLY A 144 -18.17 9.47 -0.28
C GLY A 144 -17.89 10.96 -0.41
N HIS A 145 -18.15 11.68 0.66
CA HIS A 145 -17.93 13.11 0.76
C HIS A 145 -17.15 13.43 2.04
N TYR A 146 -15.90 13.84 1.88
CA TYR A 146 -15.06 14.22 3.01
C TYR A 146 -15.15 15.75 3.22
N LEU A 147 -15.65 16.13 4.39
CA LEU A 147 -15.70 17.50 4.87
C LEU A 147 -14.78 17.67 6.07
N ASN A 148 -13.89 18.66 6.01
CA ASN A 148 -13.04 19.05 7.14
C ASN A 148 -12.83 20.58 7.15
N PHE A 149 -13.06 21.20 8.30
CA PHE A 149 -12.90 22.63 8.53
C PHE A 149 -12.13 22.91 9.84
N GLY A 150 -11.31 21.96 10.29
CA GLY A 150 -10.60 22.04 11.57
C GLY A 150 -9.20 22.66 11.45
N ASP A 151 -8.68 23.16 12.57
CA ASP A 151 -7.25 23.47 12.70
C ASP A 151 -6.47 22.18 12.97
N LEU A 152 -5.41 21.98 12.19
CA LEU A 152 -4.42 20.93 12.36
C LEU A 152 -3.06 21.57 12.58
N PHE A 153 -2.72 21.78 13.85
CA PHE A 153 -1.41 22.28 14.27
C PHE A 153 -1.05 23.64 13.66
N GLY A 154 -1.98 24.61 13.71
CA GLY A 154 -1.79 25.95 13.15
C GLY A 154 -1.90 26.02 11.63
N SER A 155 -2.37 24.94 11.01
CA SER A 155 -2.78 24.91 9.60
C SER A 155 -4.29 24.69 9.57
N SER A 156 -5.01 25.46 8.77
CA SER A 156 -6.47 25.35 8.64
C SER A 156 -6.79 24.72 7.28
N PRO A 157 -6.75 23.38 7.13
CA PRO A 157 -7.26 22.72 5.94
C PRO A 157 -8.79 22.92 5.86
N VAL A 158 -9.23 23.41 4.70
CA VAL A 158 -10.62 23.40 4.27
C VAL A 158 -10.73 22.34 3.18
N ILE A 159 -11.35 21.22 3.52
CA ILE A 159 -11.57 20.10 2.62
C ILE A 159 -13.06 19.99 2.38
N ASP A 160 -13.44 20.15 1.12
CA ASP A 160 -14.76 19.81 0.59
C ASP A 160 -14.55 18.93 -0.64
N LEU A 161 -14.58 17.61 -0.42
CA LEU A 161 -14.16 16.63 -1.41
C LEU A 161 -15.20 15.53 -1.59
N GLN A 162 -15.91 15.54 -2.72
CA GLN A 162 -16.66 14.40 -3.19
C GLN A 162 -15.73 13.48 -3.98
N PHE A 163 -15.46 12.29 -3.43
CA PHE A 163 -14.57 11.32 -4.06
C PHE A 163 -15.38 10.15 -4.65
N ASP A 164 -14.96 9.75 -5.85
CA ASP A 164 -15.37 8.49 -6.47
C ASP A 164 -14.10 7.70 -6.79
N ALA A 165 -13.59 6.99 -5.79
CA ALA A 165 -12.30 6.33 -5.84
C ALA A 165 -12.41 4.95 -6.48
N GLU A 166 -11.60 4.68 -7.50
CA GLU A 166 -11.49 3.32 -8.03
C GLU A 166 -10.89 2.42 -6.94
N LEU A 167 -11.58 1.31 -6.63
CA LEU A 167 -11.04 0.31 -5.73
C LEU A 167 -9.92 -0.44 -6.44
N TRP A 168 -8.79 -0.47 -5.78
CA TRP A 168 -7.59 -1.11 -6.26
C TRP A 168 -7.21 -2.20 -5.29
N GLN A 169 -7.45 -3.42 -5.71
CA GLN A 169 -7.07 -4.61 -4.97
C GLN A 169 -5.75 -5.13 -5.53
N ALA A 170 -4.84 -5.51 -4.64
CA ALA A 170 -3.67 -6.27 -5.04
C ALA A 170 -4.11 -7.52 -5.83
N PRO A 171 -3.30 -8.01 -6.80
CA PRO A 171 -3.60 -9.23 -7.52
C PRO A 171 -3.95 -10.38 -6.56
N LYS A 172 -4.85 -11.28 -6.96
CA LYS A 172 -5.22 -12.41 -6.10
C LYS A 172 -3.99 -13.25 -5.79
N ALA A 173 -3.71 -13.43 -4.50
CA ALA A 173 -2.59 -14.24 -4.04
C ALA A 173 -2.81 -15.73 -4.34
N THR A 174 -1.76 -16.41 -4.80
CA THR A 174 -1.70 -17.87 -4.84
C THR A 174 -0.87 -18.37 -3.66
N PRO A 175 -1.35 -19.32 -2.85
CA PRO A 175 -0.53 -19.90 -1.77
C PRO A 175 0.74 -20.54 -2.33
N LEU A 176 1.88 -20.26 -1.70
CA LEU A 176 3.14 -20.93 -2.00
C LEU A 176 3.20 -22.29 -1.28
N PRO A 177 3.99 -23.26 -1.80
CA PRO A 177 4.30 -24.49 -1.08
C PRO A 177 5.03 -24.18 0.24
N ALA A 178 5.09 -25.15 1.16
CA ALA A 178 5.65 -24.96 2.50
C ALA A 178 7.12 -24.49 2.51
N ASP A 179 7.90 -24.86 1.50
CA ASP A 179 9.28 -24.42 1.32
C ASP A 179 9.42 -23.06 0.60
N GLY A 180 8.29 -22.44 0.24
CA GLY A 180 8.24 -21.18 -0.52
C GLY A 180 8.50 -21.34 -2.02
N GLY A 181 8.70 -22.56 -2.52
CA GLY A 181 9.02 -22.83 -3.92
C GLY A 181 10.28 -22.10 -4.43
N ALA A 182 10.25 -21.65 -5.69
CA ALA A 182 11.36 -20.92 -6.30
C ALA A 182 11.75 -19.61 -5.56
N PRO A 183 10.81 -18.78 -5.07
CA PRO A 183 11.15 -17.66 -4.19
C PRO A 183 11.86 -18.11 -2.91
N GLY A 184 11.38 -19.19 -2.29
CA GLY A 184 11.99 -19.75 -1.08
C GLY A 184 13.44 -20.19 -1.29
N ALA A 185 13.71 -20.88 -2.40
CA ALA A 185 15.06 -21.28 -2.78
C ALA A 185 16.00 -20.07 -2.96
N ALA A 186 15.53 -18.99 -3.58
CA ALA A 186 16.31 -17.77 -3.77
C ALA A 186 16.61 -17.05 -2.44
N TYR A 187 15.64 -17.00 -1.52
CA TYR A 187 15.85 -16.46 -0.18
C TYR A 187 16.91 -17.25 0.59
N LEU A 188 16.82 -18.58 0.59
CA LEU A 188 17.81 -19.44 1.26
C LEU A 188 19.21 -19.32 0.63
N ALA A 189 19.29 -19.16 -0.69
CA ALA A 189 20.55 -18.88 -1.38
C ALA A 189 21.16 -17.54 -0.92
N LEU A 190 20.35 -16.50 -0.75
CA LEU A 190 20.81 -15.20 -0.24
C LEU A 190 21.33 -15.34 1.19
N VAL A 191 20.58 -16.02 2.07
CA VAL A 191 20.99 -16.26 3.45
C VAL A 191 22.35 -16.97 3.48
N LYS A 192 22.51 -18.03 2.68
CA LYS A 192 23.79 -18.74 2.55
C LYS A 192 24.92 -17.83 2.07
N ALA A 193 24.69 -17.01 1.06
CA ALA A 193 25.68 -16.09 0.52
C ALA A 193 26.11 -15.04 1.56
N VAL A 194 25.16 -14.48 2.32
CA VAL A 194 25.44 -13.56 3.44
C VAL A 194 26.30 -14.23 4.50
N GLN A 195 25.93 -15.43 4.94
CA GLN A 195 26.70 -16.15 5.96
C GLN A 195 28.10 -16.54 5.48
N ALA A 196 28.27 -16.82 4.19
CA ALA A 196 29.57 -17.13 3.58
C ALA A 196 30.43 -15.89 3.27
N GLY A 197 29.87 -14.67 3.36
CA GLY A 197 30.54 -13.46 2.87
C GLY A 197 30.71 -13.43 1.34
N ASP A 198 29.89 -14.20 0.61
CA ASP A 198 29.92 -14.29 -0.85
C ASP A 198 29.28 -13.06 -1.46
N ARG A 199 30.10 -12.03 -1.72
CA ARG A 199 29.65 -10.79 -2.35
C ARG A 199 28.95 -11.05 -3.67
N ALA A 200 29.52 -11.85 -4.57
CA ALA A 200 28.95 -12.09 -5.88
C ALA A 200 27.57 -12.75 -5.78
N GLY A 201 27.42 -13.75 -4.89
CA GLY A 201 26.15 -14.40 -4.61
C GLY A 201 25.10 -13.44 -4.02
N ILE A 202 25.51 -12.52 -3.15
CA ILE A 202 24.61 -11.49 -2.59
C ILE A 202 24.12 -10.55 -3.70
N LEU A 203 25.03 -10.00 -4.52
CA LEU A 203 24.64 -9.04 -5.56
C LEU A 203 23.76 -9.70 -6.64
N ALA A 204 23.98 -10.99 -6.95
CA ALA A 204 23.17 -11.75 -7.89
C ALA A 204 21.69 -11.90 -7.46
N LEU A 205 21.42 -11.79 -6.15
CA LEU A 205 20.09 -11.92 -5.55
C LEU A 205 19.50 -10.58 -5.11
N GLN A 206 20.13 -9.46 -5.50
CA GLN A 206 19.58 -8.12 -5.32
C GLN A 206 18.91 -7.59 -6.60
N PRO A 207 17.92 -6.68 -6.44
CA PRO A 207 17.34 -5.94 -7.56
C PRO A 207 18.40 -5.18 -8.36
N LYS A 208 18.29 -5.20 -9.69
CA LYS A 208 19.25 -4.55 -10.60
C LYS A 208 19.29 -3.02 -10.46
N ASP A 209 18.17 -2.44 -10.05
CA ASP A 209 17.99 -1.02 -9.80
C ASP A 209 18.58 -0.57 -8.46
N ARG A 210 19.04 -1.50 -7.61
CA ARG A 210 19.68 -1.16 -6.34
C ARG A 210 21.14 -0.73 -6.56
N PRO A 211 21.56 0.44 -6.04
CA PRO A 211 22.96 0.84 -6.04
C PRO A 211 23.83 -0.23 -5.37
N GLN A 212 24.91 -0.61 -6.05
CA GLN A 212 25.82 -1.64 -5.59
C GLN A 212 26.90 -1.01 -4.70
N PRO A 213 27.14 -1.51 -3.48
CA PRO A 213 28.19 -0.97 -2.62
C PRO A 213 29.57 -1.26 -3.22
N SER A 214 30.49 -0.30 -3.05
CA SER A 214 31.91 -0.53 -3.26
C SER A 214 32.44 -1.64 -2.36
N ASP A 215 33.64 -2.15 -2.66
CA ASP A 215 34.27 -3.24 -1.90
C ASP A 215 34.47 -2.85 -0.43
N ALA A 216 34.91 -1.61 -0.19
CA ALA A 216 35.11 -1.07 1.15
C ALA A 216 33.79 -0.92 1.92
N GLU A 217 32.73 -0.46 1.26
CA GLU A 217 31.40 -0.38 1.88
C GLU A 217 30.83 -1.75 2.19
N PHE A 218 30.95 -2.70 1.26
CA PHE A 218 30.52 -4.08 1.45
C PHE A 218 31.22 -4.73 2.65
N ALA A 219 32.54 -4.57 2.78
CA ALA A 219 33.30 -5.10 3.90
C ALA A 219 32.82 -4.54 5.26
N ARG A 220 32.37 -3.28 5.29
CA ARG A 220 31.81 -2.65 6.51
C ARG A 220 30.39 -3.10 6.81
N MET A 221 29.60 -3.38 5.77
CA MET A 221 28.19 -3.80 5.91
C MET A 221 28.03 -5.29 6.23
N LEU A 222 28.94 -6.15 5.73
CA LEU A 222 28.81 -7.60 5.83
C LEU A 222 28.62 -8.11 7.28
N PRO A 223 29.38 -7.64 8.30
CA PRO A 223 29.17 -8.10 9.68
C PRO A 223 27.77 -7.79 10.20
N MET A 224 27.22 -6.61 9.85
CA MET A 224 25.86 -6.24 10.22
C MET A 224 24.83 -7.13 9.51
N MET A 225 25.04 -7.42 8.22
CA MET A 225 24.17 -8.33 7.47
C MET A 225 24.18 -9.74 8.08
N GLN A 226 25.35 -10.27 8.45
CA GLN A 226 25.48 -11.59 9.09
C GLN A 226 24.85 -11.63 10.49
N ALA A 227 24.93 -10.53 11.24
CA ALA A 227 24.33 -10.41 12.57
C ALA A 227 22.80 -10.32 12.53
N THR A 228 22.23 -9.73 11.49
CA THR A 228 20.78 -9.50 11.36
C THR A 228 20.07 -10.61 10.58
N MET A 229 20.75 -11.28 9.65
CA MET A 229 20.15 -12.36 8.87
C MET A 229 20.00 -13.62 9.74
N PRO A 230 18.84 -14.31 9.72
CA PRO A 230 18.66 -15.55 10.46
C PRO A 230 19.68 -16.60 10.01
N LYS A 231 20.23 -17.35 10.97
CA LYS A 231 21.27 -18.36 10.70
C LYS A 231 20.71 -19.64 10.09
N LYS A 232 19.49 -20.02 10.48
CA LYS A 232 18.79 -21.23 10.03
C LYS A 232 17.29 -20.94 9.83
N PRO A 233 16.94 -20.04 8.89
CA PRO A 233 15.54 -19.71 8.66
C PRO A 233 14.79 -20.94 8.16
N GLN A 234 13.58 -21.14 8.69
CA GLN A 234 12.62 -22.10 8.16
C GLN A 234 11.53 -21.34 7.42
N ILE A 235 11.27 -21.72 6.18
CA ILE A 235 10.12 -21.20 5.44
C ILE A 235 8.95 -22.13 5.76
N ASN A 236 7.79 -21.57 6.06
CA ASN A 236 6.56 -22.32 6.34
C ASN A 236 5.44 -22.05 5.31
N GLY A 237 5.77 -21.33 4.23
CA GLY A 237 4.88 -21.03 3.13
C GLY A 237 5.03 -19.60 2.66
N GLY A 238 3.94 -19.08 2.10
CA GLY A 238 3.87 -17.71 1.64
C GLY A 238 2.74 -17.49 0.66
N LYS A 239 2.76 -16.32 0.02
CA LYS A 239 1.79 -15.88 -0.98
C LYS A 239 2.53 -15.36 -2.20
N GLN A 240 2.14 -15.81 -3.40
CA GLN A 240 2.66 -15.31 -4.67
C GLN A 240 1.62 -14.44 -5.37
N PHE A 241 2.08 -13.32 -5.90
CA PHE A 241 1.33 -12.27 -6.58
C PHE A 241 1.96 -12.01 -7.96
N GLY A 242 1.64 -12.86 -8.96
CA GLY A 242 2.32 -12.80 -10.26
C GLY A 242 3.83 -13.04 -10.10
N ASP A 243 4.67 -12.05 -10.43
CA ASP A 243 6.13 -12.12 -10.28
C ASP A 243 6.63 -11.61 -8.91
N SER A 244 5.77 -11.49 -7.89
CA SER A 244 6.19 -11.17 -6.52
C SER A 244 5.80 -12.31 -5.58
N ALA A 245 6.53 -12.45 -4.49
CA ALA A 245 6.25 -13.42 -3.45
C ALA A 245 6.55 -12.83 -2.08
N ILE A 246 5.68 -13.12 -1.11
CA ILE A 246 5.92 -12.86 0.31
C ILE A 246 6.06 -14.23 0.97
N LEU A 247 7.25 -14.50 1.50
CA LEU A 247 7.55 -15.69 2.28
C LEU A 247 7.23 -15.45 3.75
N SER A 248 6.72 -16.49 4.40
CA SER A 248 6.59 -16.55 5.85
C SER A 248 7.78 -17.36 6.40
N ILE A 249 8.54 -16.73 7.31
CA ILE A 249 9.80 -17.27 7.82
C ILE A 249 9.72 -17.39 9.34
N VAL A 250 10.06 -18.56 9.84
CA VAL A 250 10.21 -18.83 11.27
C VAL A 250 11.69 -18.95 11.57
N ASP A 251 12.17 -18.16 12.53
CA ASP A 251 13.43 -18.41 13.20
C ASP A 251 13.11 -19.06 14.55
N GLY A 252 13.73 -20.21 14.86
CA GLY A 252 13.39 -21.03 16.03
C GLY A 252 13.52 -20.32 17.39
N ASN A 253 14.12 -19.13 17.42
CA ASN A 253 14.24 -18.29 18.61
C ASN A 253 13.33 -17.04 18.59
N ALA A 254 12.66 -16.76 17.48
CA ALA A 254 11.80 -15.59 17.34
C ALA A 254 10.39 -15.91 17.85
N LYS A 255 9.84 -15.02 18.69
CA LYS A 255 8.45 -15.12 19.16
C LYS A 255 7.44 -14.87 18.03
N GLU A 256 7.86 -14.23 16.95
CA GLU A 256 7.00 -13.83 15.84
C GLU A 256 7.62 -14.23 14.49
N PRO A 257 6.81 -14.69 13.52
CA PRO A 257 7.31 -15.00 12.19
C PRO A 257 7.74 -13.73 11.46
N ALA A 258 8.91 -13.81 10.81
CA ALA A 258 9.42 -12.80 9.90
C ALA A 258 8.80 -12.96 8.51
N SER A 259 8.87 -11.91 7.68
CA SER A 259 8.49 -11.98 6.27
C SER A 259 9.65 -11.57 5.35
N ALA A 260 9.67 -12.15 4.16
CA ALA A 260 10.60 -11.75 3.10
C ALA A 260 9.84 -11.54 1.80
N GLU A 261 10.01 -10.36 1.21
CA GLU A 261 9.45 -10.04 -0.10
C GLU A 261 10.49 -10.26 -1.19
N LEU A 262 10.11 -11.04 -2.20
CA LEU A 262 10.90 -11.30 -3.39
C LEU A 262 10.16 -10.85 -4.64
N ARG A 263 10.93 -10.44 -5.64
CA ARG A 263 10.46 -10.11 -7.00
C ARG A 263 11.19 -10.98 -8.01
N ARG A 264 10.48 -11.46 -9.01
CA ARG A 264 11.07 -12.15 -10.16
C ARG A 264 11.47 -11.12 -11.21
N GLU A 265 12.72 -11.23 -11.68
CA GLU A 265 13.33 -10.41 -12.72
C GLU A 265 13.87 -11.33 -13.82
N GLY A 266 13.11 -11.50 -14.90
CA GLY A 266 13.37 -12.59 -15.85
C GLY A 266 13.17 -13.93 -15.15
N ASP A 267 14.18 -14.80 -15.19
CA ASP A 267 14.11 -16.15 -14.60
C ASP A 267 14.59 -16.23 -13.15
N ARG A 268 15.07 -15.13 -12.57
CA ARG A 268 15.61 -15.09 -11.20
C ARG A 268 14.66 -14.43 -10.22
N TRP A 269 14.68 -14.88 -8.97
CA TRP A 269 14.04 -14.20 -7.84
C TRP A 269 15.08 -13.41 -7.07
N VAL A 270 14.76 -12.16 -6.75
CA VAL A 270 15.63 -11.23 -6.01
C VAL A 270 14.91 -10.74 -4.76
N MET A 271 15.67 -10.48 -3.70
CA MET A 271 15.15 -10.02 -2.43
C MET A 271 14.93 -8.51 -2.43
N VAL A 272 13.69 -8.07 -2.19
CA VAL A 272 13.33 -6.65 -2.17
C VAL A 272 13.45 -6.10 -0.76
N ARG A 273 12.78 -6.73 0.21
CA ARG A 273 12.77 -6.32 1.62
C ARG A 273 12.55 -7.51 2.55
N ALA A 274 13.09 -7.42 3.76
CA ALA A 274 12.79 -8.33 4.87
C ALA A 274 12.14 -7.53 6.00
N SER A 275 11.22 -8.15 6.73
CA SER A 275 10.68 -7.61 7.97
C SER A 275 11.00 -8.56 9.13
N SER A 276 11.48 -8.00 10.25
CA SER A 276 11.67 -8.73 11.50
C SER A 276 10.39 -8.60 12.35
N GLY A 277 9.37 -9.41 12.04
CA GLY A 277 8.18 -9.56 12.88
C GLY A 277 7.42 -8.25 13.16
N VAL A 278 6.58 -7.83 12.20
CA VAL A 278 5.22 -7.27 12.35
C VAL A 278 4.61 -7.33 10.94
N ASP A 279 4.27 -8.52 10.46
CA ASP A 279 3.34 -8.69 9.32
C ASP A 279 2.19 -9.56 9.84
N ARG A 280 1.28 -8.95 10.63
CA ARG A 280 0.11 -9.64 11.20
C ARG A 280 -0.86 -10.18 10.13
N ALA A 281 -0.61 -9.90 8.85
CA ALA A 281 -1.43 -10.25 7.70
C ALA A 281 -1.39 -11.74 7.27
N ALA A 282 -0.49 -12.56 7.81
CA ALA A 282 -0.32 -13.94 7.37
C ALA A 282 -1.04 -14.99 8.24
N ASP A 283 -1.30 -14.72 9.53
CA ASP A 283 -1.56 -15.81 10.50
C ASP A 283 -2.87 -15.70 11.31
N ALA A 284 -3.83 -14.87 10.90
CA ALA A 284 -5.11 -14.71 11.59
C ALA A 284 -6.10 -15.91 11.41
N ARG A 285 -5.62 -17.15 11.30
CA ARG A 285 -6.50 -18.33 11.10
C ARG A 285 -6.53 -19.36 12.23
N HIS A 286 -5.93 -19.13 13.40
CA HIS A 286 -5.91 -20.17 14.44
C HIS A 286 -6.12 -19.73 15.90
N ARG A 287 -7.05 -18.80 16.20
CA ARG A 287 -7.60 -18.66 17.57
C ARG A 287 -9.10 -18.35 17.64
N GLN A 288 -9.86 -19.39 17.98
CA GLN A 288 -11.16 -19.49 18.67
C GLN A 288 -12.41 -18.74 18.15
N PRO A 289 -13.60 -19.39 18.21
CA PRO A 289 -14.86 -18.86 17.70
C PRO A 289 -15.41 -17.72 18.55
N SER A 290 -15.80 -16.62 17.89
CA SER A 290 -16.50 -15.48 18.48
C SER A 290 -17.78 -15.92 19.20
N ARG A 291 -17.89 -15.60 20.49
CA ARG A 291 -19.17 -15.62 21.21
C ARG A 291 -20.11 -14.61 20.57
N LYS A 292 -21.27 -15.07 20.10
CA LYS A 292 -22.37 -14.19 19.65
C LYS A 292 -22.78 -13.22 20.77
N PRO A 293 -22.99 -11.92 20.49
CA PRO A 293 -23.58 -11.02 21.47
C PRO A 293 -25.05 -11.39 21.71
N ARG A 294 -25.44 -11.57 22.98
CA ARG A 294 -26.84 -11.60 23.40
C ARG A 294 -27.37 -10.17 23.40
N LEU A 295 -28.29 -9.88 22.49
CA LEU A 295 -29.16 -8.71 22.59
C LEU A 295 -30.12 -8.92 23.76
N THR A 296 -29.87 -8.24 24.87
CA THR A 296 -30.83 -8.16 25.99
C THR A 296 -31.76 -6.98 25.74
N CYS A 297 -33.02 -7.28 25.45
CA CYS A 297 -34.08 -6.29 25.30
C CYS A 297 -34.48 -5.78 26.70
N VAL A 298 -34.20 -4.51 27.00
CA VAL A 298 -34.70 -3.87 28.23
C VAL A 298 -36.08 -3.29 27.93
N ARG A 299 -37.13 -3.94 28.44
CA ARG A 299 -38.46 -3.33 28.55
C ARG A 299 -38.42 -2.28 29.66
N ARG A 300 -38.71 -1.03 29.33
CA ARG A 300 -39.12 -0.02 30.32
C ARG A 300 -40.58 -0.25 30.67
N SER A 301 -40.84 -0.44 31.95
CA SER A 301 -42.13 -0.20 32.62
C SER A 301 -42.23 1.26 33.01
#